data_AF-A0AAQ3SB90-F1
#
_entry.id   AF-A0AAQ3SB90-F1
#
_cell.length_a   1.000
_cell.length_b   1.000
_cell.length_c   1.000
_cell.angle_alpha   90.00
_cell.angle_beta   90.00
_cell.angle_gamma   90.00
#
_symmetry.space_group_name_H-M   'P 1'
#
loop_
_entity.id
_entity.type
_entity.pdbx_description
1 polymer ?
#
loop_
_entity_poly.entity_id
_entity_poly.type
_entity_poly.pdbx_seq_one_letter_code
_entity_poly.pdbx_strand_id
1 'polypeptide(L)'
;MYLALFYDKVRTGAHFFMFPQQDAASLAVAILKKKFRGQFFLGCDNHPLSRQQMMDLVNESGKFNKKFDKFTADAVILFTYCVGTDDPLGKRLNNTKTRQVVGWEPKYPSFAGFLKSSL
;
A
#
# COMPACT_ATOMS: atom_id res chain seq x y z
N MET A 1 17.24 -7.96 -10.83
CA MET A 1 16.14 -8.10 -9.85
C MET A 1 15.05 -7.12 -10.27
N TYR A 2 13.90 -7.60 -10.74
CA TYR A 2 12.77 -6.72 -11.02
C TYR A 2 11.93 -6.61 -9.75
N LEU A 3 12.10 -5.51 -9.00
CA LEU A 3 11.12 -5.13 -7.99
C LEU A 3 9.97 -4.46 -8.74
N ALA A 4 8.91 -5.21 -9.02
CA ALA A 4 7.70 -4.63 -9.59
C ALA A 4 6.94 -3.94 -8.45
N LEU A 5 7.19 -2.65 -8.27
CA LEU A 5 6.30 -1.77 -7.53
C LEU A 5 5.08 -1.56 -8.42
N PHE A 6 4.08 -2.41 -8.27
CA PHE A 6 2.80 -2.22 -8.95
C PHE A 6 2.08 -1.04 -8.32
N TYR A 7 2.30 0.15 -8.88
CA TYR A 7 1.34 1.25 -8.75
C TYR A 7 0.21 0.96 -9.73
N ASP A 8 -0.82 0.24 -9.25
CA ASP A 8 -2.02 0.02 -10.06
C ASP A 8 -2.75 1.36 -10.24
N LYS A 9 -3.25 1.61 -11.44
CA LYS A 9 -4.06 2.79 -11.78
C LYS A 9 -5.20 2.85 -10.76
N VAL A 10 -5.41 4.00 -10.11
CA VAL A 10 -6.45 4.14 -9.07
C VAL A 10 -7.79 3.78 -9.72
N ARG A 11 -8.60 2.92 -9.06
CA ARG A 11 -9.92 2.46 -9.53
C ARG A 11 -10.97 2.68 -8.44
N THR A 12 -12.20 2.98 -8.84
CA THR A 12 -13.37 3.01 -7.96
C THR A 12 -13.65 1.59 -7.42
N GLY A 13 -13.49 1.38 -6.11
CA GLY A 13 -13.60 0.05 -5.47
C GLY A 13 -12.26 -0.70 -5.28
N ALA A 14 -11.12 -0.04 -5.54
CA ALA A 14 -9.81 -0.65 -5.30
C ALA A 14 -9.51 -0.83 -3.80
N HIS A 15 -8.94 -1.98 -3.45
CA HIS A 15 -8.23 -2.19 -2.20
C HIS A 15 -6.82 -1.64 -2.31
N PHE A 16 -6.45 -0.74 -1.40
CA PHE A 16 -5.14 -0.15 -1.29
C PHE A 16 -4.30 -0.97 -0.31
N PHE A 17 -3.10 -1.31 -0.72
CA PHE A 17 -2.09 -1.88 0.16
C PHE A 17 -1.00 -0.83 0.34
N MET A 18 -0.76 -0.44 1.59
CA MET A 18 0.26 0.58 1.86
C MET A 18 1.57 -0.13 2.18
N PHE A 19 2.66 0.34 1.58
CA PHE A 19 3.96 -0.24 1.80
C PHE A 19 4.99 0.88 2.01
N PRO A 20 5.37 1.17 3.27
CA PRO A 20 6.32 2.24 3.56
C PRO A 20 7.62 2.09 2.77
N GLN A 21 8.20 3.20 2.32
CA GLN A 21 9.47 3.18 1.57
C GLN A 21 10.61 2.49 2.35
N GLN A 22 10.61 2.63 3.68
CA GLN A 22 11.57 1.96 4.58
C GLN A 22 11.44 0.43 4.50
N ASP A 23 10.20 -0.07 4.45
CA ASP A 23 9.94 -1.50 4.30
C ASP A 23 10.33 -2.00 2.92
N ALA A 24 10.08 -1.22 1.86
CA ALA A 24 10.54 -1.52 0.51
C ALA A 24 12.08 -1.62 0.41
N ALA A 25 12.79 -0.67 1.01
CA ALA A 25 14.25 -0.69 1.05
C ALA A 25 14.77 -1.91 1.82
N SER A 26 14.20 -2.20 2.99
CA SER A 26 14.64 -3.34 3.81
C SER A 26 14.36 -4.70 3.15
N LEU A 27 13.22 -4.84 2.46
CA LEU A 27 12.88 -6.03 1.67
C LEU A 27 13.85 -6.21 0.50
N ALA A 28 14.19 -5.14 -0.22
CA ALA A 28 15.16 -5.19 -1.31
C ALA A 28 16.54 -5.66 -0.81
N VAL A 29 17.01 -5.12 0.32
CA VAL A 29 18.25 -5.57 0.95
C VAL A 29 18.20 -7.04 1.34
N ALA A 30 17.09 -7.50 1.92
CA ALA A 30 16.92 -8.91 2.30
C ALA A 30 16.97 -9.85 1.09
N ILE A 31 16.29 -9.49 -0.01
CA ILE A 31 16.32 -10.26 -1.27
C ILE A 31 17.73 -10.30 -1.86
N LEU A 32 18.43 -9.16 -1.89
CA LEU A 32 19.80 -9.06 -2.43
C LEU A 32 20.79 -9.91 -1.64
N LYS A 33 20.68 -9.94 -0.30
CA LYS A 33 21.54 -10.79 0.56
C LYS A 33 21.39 -12.28 0.27
N LYS A 34 20.19 -12.73 -0.12
CA LYS A 34 19.89 -14.14 -0.44
C LYS A 34 20.28 -14.54 -1.87
N LYS A 35 20.63 -13.58 -2.74
CA LYS A 35 21.06 -13.79 -4.13
C LYS A 35 20.04 -14.59 -4.99
N PHE A 36 18.75 -14.42 -4.74
CA PHE A 36 17.71 -15.05 -5.57
C PHE A 36 17.82 -14.63 -7.04
N ARG A 37 17.58 -15.56 -7.97
CA ARG A 37 17.56 -15.31 -9.42
C ARG A 37 16.24 -15.78 -10.02
N GLY A 38 15.69 -15.02 -10.96
CA GLY A 38 14.47 -15.39 -11.70
C GLY A 38 13.19 -15.47 -10.86
N GLN A 39 13.18 -14.88 -9.65
CA GLN A 39 12.03 -14.90 -8.75
C GLN A 39 11.35 -13.54 -8.68
N PHE A 40 10.02 -13.58 -8.48
CA PHE A 40 9.19 -12.40 -8.24
C PHE A 40 8.79 -12.36 -6.77
N PHE A 41 8.94 -11.18 -6.17
CA PHE A 41 8.58 -10.92 -4.78
C PHE A 41 7.56 -9.79 -4.73
N LEU A 42 6.55 -9.94 -3.88
CA LEU A 42 5.46 -8.98 -3.72
C LEU A 42 5.61 -8.28 -2.38
N GLY A 43 5.87 -6.97 -2.41
CA GLY A 43 5.90 -6.14 -1.20
C GLY A 43 4.54 -5.50 -0.93
N CYS A 44 3.86 -5.94 0.12
CA CYS A 44 2.66 -5.28 0.66
C CYS A 44 2.50 -5.56 2.16
N ASP A 45 1.68 -4.77 2.85
CA ASP A 45 1.39 -4.92 4.28
C ASP A 45 0.32 -6.00 4.58
N ASN A 46 -0.31 -6.61 3.58
CA ASN A 46 -1.44 -7.56 3.71
C ASN A 46 -2.72 -6.97 4.34
N HIS A 47 -2.83 -5.65 4.50
CA HIS A 47 -3.98 -4.99 5.12
C HIS A 47 -4.70 -4.13 4.07
N PRO A 48 -5.61 -4.71 3.26
CA PRO A 48 -6.33 -3.96 2.26
C PRO A 48 -7.19 -2.87 2.91
N LEU A 49 -7.07 -1.65 2.43
CA LEU A 49 -7.86 -0.50 2.86
C LEU A 49 -8.71 0.04 1.71
N SER A 50 -9.92 0.50 2.01
CA SER A 50 -10.64 1.38 1.09
C SER A 50 -10.07 2.80 1.16
N ARG A 51 -10.39 3.63 0.16
CA ARG A 51 -10.01 5.06 0.17
C ARG A 51 -10.56 5.79 1.40
N GLN A 52 -11.79 5.48 1.78
CA GLN A 52 -12.43 6.11 2.94
C GLN A 52 -11.71 5.67 4.23
N GLN A 53 -11.48 4.37 4.41
CA GLN A 53 -10.77 3.84 5.59
C GLN A 53 -9.35 4.42 5.71
N MET A 54 -8.65 4.63 4.60
CA MET A 54 -7.35 5.30 4.60
C MET A 54 -7.45 6.72 5.16
N MET A 55 -8.41 7.51 4.67
CA MET A 55 -8.61 8.88 5.13
C MET A 55 -9.11 8.95 6.58
N ASP A 56 -9.96 8.00 6.99
CA ASP A 56 -10.44 7.89 8.37
C ASP A 56 -9.26 7.64 9.32
N LEU A 57 -8.37 6.69 8.99
CA LEU A 57 -7.15 6.43 9.76
C LEU A 57 -6.22 7.65 9.83
N VAL A 58 -6.11 8.42 8.74
CA VAL A 58 -5.33 9.67 8.71
C VAL A 58 -5.95 10.72 9.64
N ASN A 59 -7.26 10.90 9.59
CA ASN A 59 -7.99 11.83 10.44
C ASN A 59 -7.88 11.45 11.94
N GLU A 60 -8.03 10.17 12.25
CA GLU A 60 -7.90 9.61 13.60
C GLU A 60 -6.47 9.73 14.14
N SER A 61 -5.45 9.71 13.28
CA SER A 61 -4.05 9.80 13.72
C SER A 61 -3.71 11.14 14.37
N GLY A 62 -4.50 12.20 14.14
CA GLY A 62 -4.25 13.54 14.69
C GLY A 62 -2.98 14.21 14.15
N LYS A 63 -2.27 13.59 13.21
CA LYS A 63 -1.00 14.11 12.65
C LYS A 63 -1.17 15.29 11.70
N PHE A 64 -2.38 15.45 11.18
CA PHE A 64 -2.67 16.45 10.16
C PHE A 64 -3.75 17.39 10.69
N ASN A 65 -3.47 18.69 10.65
CA ASN A 65 -4.39 19.72 11.16
C ASN A 65 -5.66 19.84 10.33
N LYS A 66 -5.61 19.46 9.05
CA LYS A 66 -6.77 19.44 8.16
C LYS A 66 -7.42 18.07 8.25
N LYS A 67 -8.69 18.06 8.68
CA LYS A 67 -9.53 16.87 8.60
C LYS A 67 -10.08 16.74 7.20
N PHE A 68 -9.95 15.56 6.63
CA PHE A 68 -10.64 15.19 5.41
C PHE A 68 -12.12 14.96 5.72
N ASP A 69 -13.02 15.62 4.99
CA ASP A 69 -14.46 15.47 5.15
C ASP A 69 -14.97 14.29 4.30
N LYS A 70 -14.95 14.45 2.98
CA LYS A 70 -15.37 13.43 2.02
C LYS A 70 -14.75 13.64 0.65
N PHE A 71 -14.74 12.58 -0.15
CA PHE A 71 -14.48 12.70 -1.58
C PHE A 71 -15.69 13.39 -2.22
N THR A 72 -15.58 14.67 -2.58
CA THR A 72 -16.63 15.37 -3.32
C THR A 72 -16.59 14.97 -4.80
N ALA A 73 -17.74 14.95 -5.47
CA ALA A 73 -17.85 14.64 -6.90
C ALA A 73 -16.97 15.57 -7.77
N ASP A 74 -16.71 16.80 -7.31
CA ASP A 74 -15.91 17.79 -8.05
C ASP A 74 -14.40 17.67 -7.78
N ALA A 75 -14.01 17.21 -6.58
CA ALA A 75 -12.62 16.85 -6.27
C ALA A 75 -12.19 15.53 -6.94
N VAL A 76 -13.12 14.85 -7.62
CA VAL A 76 -12.81 13.73 -8.50
C VAL A 76 -11.92 14.19 -9.65
N ILE A 77 -11.97 15.46 -10.10
CA ILE A 77 -11.30 15.94 -11.33
C ILE A 77 -9.77 15.74 -11.34
N LEU A 78 -9.07 15.88 -10.21
CA LEU A 78 -7.63 15.58 -10.14
C LEU A 78 -7.32 14.08 -10.04
N PHE A 79 -8.29 13.28 -9.58
CA PHE A 79 -8.27 11.83 -9.63
C PHE A 79 -8.97 11.25 -10.87
N THR A 80 -9.55 12.06 -11.77
CA THR A 80 -10.38 11.59 -12.91
C THR A 80 -9.56 10.89 -13.99
N TYR A 81 -8.23 11.05 -14.02
CA TYR A 81 -7.39 10.13 -14.80
C TYR A 81 -7.41 8.68 -14.26
N CYS A 82 -8.07 8.46 -13.12
CA CYS A 82 -8.22 7.22 -12.38
C CYS A 82 -9.66 6.96 -11.90
N VAL A 83 -10.67 7.65 -12.44
CA VAL A 83 -12.08 7.27 -12.20
C VAL A 83 -12.74 7.09 -13.54
N GLY A 84 -12.69 5.85 -14.01
CA GLY A 84 -13.36 5.43 -15.22
C GLY A 84 -13.20 3.93 -15.35
N THR A 85 -14.23 3.21 -14.90
CA THR A 85 -14.84 1.98 -15.42
C THR A 85 -15.48 1.19 -14.28
N ASP A 86 -16.67 0.63 -14.55
CA ASP A 86 -17.34 -0.40 -13.74
C ASP A 86 -16.60 -1.75 -13.82
N ASP A 87 -15.28 -1.71 -13.63
CA ASP A 87 -14.39 -2.86 -13.70
C ASP A 87 -14.32 -3.60 -12.36
N PRO A 88 -14.05 -4.92 -12.38
CA PRO A 88 -14.03 -5.74 -11.16
C PRO A 88 -13.01 -5.24 -10.12
N LEU A 89 -13.36 -5.45 -8.84
CA LEU A 89 -12.61 -5.03 -7.63
C LEU A 89 -11.08 -5.06 -7.80
N GLY A 90 -10.39 -4.09 -7.18
CA GLY A 90 -8.93 -4.10 -7.08
C GLY A 90 -8.39 -5.43 -6.53
N LYS A 91 -7.23 -5.88 -7.02
CA LYS A 91 -6.67 -7.20 -6.70
C LYS A 91 -6.24 -7.25 -5.22
N ARG A 92 -6.75 -8.22 -4.46
CA ARG A 92 -6.25 -8.50 -3.11
C ARG A 92 -4.85 -9.12 -3.19
N LEU A 93 -3.86 -8.43 -2.66
CA LEU A 93 -2.45 -8.83 -2.65
C LEU A 93 -2.09 -9.58 -1.36
N ASN A 94 -1.11 -10.49 -1.43
CA ASN A 94 -0.64 -11.30 -0.30
C ASN A 94 0.88 -11.55 -0.36
N ASN A 95 1.60 -11.02 0.64
CA ASN A 95 3.05 -11.08 0.85
C ASN A 95 3.51 -12.31 1.67
N THR A 96 2.62 -13.19 2.16
CA THR A 96 2.99 -14.33 3.03
C THR A 96 4.07 -15.22 2.41
N LYS A 97 3.99 -15.52 1.11
CA LYS A 97 5.02 -16.31 0.40
C LYS A 97 6.39 -15.61 0.38
N THR A 98 6.40 -14.30 0.14
CA THR A 98 7.65 -13.52 0.08
C THR A 98 8.29 -13.46 1.47
N ARG A 99 7.50 -13.23 2.53
CA ARG A 99 7.97 -13.26 3.94
C ARG A 99 8.62 -14.61 4.28
N GLN A 100 7.96 -15.72 3.93
CA GLN A 100 8.48 -17.07 4.17
C GLN A 100 9.76 -17.37 3.39
N VAL A 101 9.81 -17.04 2.10
CA VAL A 101 10.97 -17.34 1.24
C VAL A 101 12.17 -16.47 1.59
N VAL A 102 11.94 -15.17 1.82
CA VAL A 102 13.02 -14.22 2.13
C VAL A 102 13.46 -14.32 3.59
N GLY A 103 12.57 -14.74 4.48
CA GLY A 103 12.77 -14.69 5.94
C GLY A 103 12.77 -13.25 6.44
N TRP A 104 11.82 -12.45 5.96
CA TRP A 104 11.74 -11.01 6.21
C TRP A 104 10.33 -10.62 6.68
N GLU A 105 10.26 -9.57 7.48
CA GLU A 105 9.03 -9.00 8.05
C GLU A 105 9.04 -7.46 7.91
N PRO A 106 7.91 -6.82 7.58
CA PRO A 106 7.83 -5.36 7.55
C PRO A 106 7.99 -4.79 8.96
N LYS A 107 8.70 -3.67 9.07
CA LYS A 107 8.81 -2.88 10.30
C LYS A 107 7.43 -2.35 10.72
N TYR A 108 6.61 -1.95 9.75
CA TYR A 108 5.25 -1.51 9.99
C TYR A 108 4.26 -2.52 9.42
N PRO A 109 3.55 -3.30 10.27
CA PRO A 109 2.72 -4.39 9.80
C PRO A 109 1.46 -3.92 9.07
N SER A 110 1.07 -2.65 9.23
CA SER A 110 -0.08 -2.04 8.56
C SER A 110 0.09 -0.53 8.45
N PHE A 111 -0.68 0.11 7.57
CA PHE A 111 -0.76 1.57 7.47
C PHE A 111 -1.09 2.24 8.81
N ALA A 112 -2.01 1.68 9.59
CA ALA A 112 -2.34 2.19 10.92
C ALA A 112 -1.16 2.10 11.90
N GLY A 113 -0.38 1.00 11.84
CA GLY A 113 0.85 0.86 12.63
C GLY A 113 1.92 1.89 12.23
N PHE A 114 2.05 2.16 10.94
CA PHE A 114 2.91 3.24 10.44
C PHE A 114 2.47 4.62 10.97
N LEU A 115 1.17 4.93 10.90
CA LEU A 115 0.64 6.17 11.43
C LEU A 115 0.80 6.30 12.95
N LYS A 116 0.84 5.21 13.72
CA LYS A 116 1.11 5.32 15.18
C LYS A 116 2.58 5.54 15.52
N SER A 117 3.50 5.11 14.66
CA SER A 117 4.93 5.01 14.98
C SER A 117 5.80 6.16 14.45
N SER A 118 5.33 6.93 13.46
CA SER A 118 6.02 8.15 13.03
C SER A 118 5.74 9.31 13.98
N LEU A 119 6.42 9.32 15.13
CA LEU A 119 6.69 10.49 15.97
C LEU A 119 8.16 10.89 15.77
#